data_AF-A0A4Q0AJ75-F1
#
_entry.id   AF-A0A4Q0AJ75-F1
#
_cell.length_a   1.000
_cell.length_b   1.000
_cell.length_c   1.000
_cell.angle_alpha   90.00
_cell.angle_beta   90.00
_cell.angle_gamma   90.00
#
_symmetry.space_group_name_H-M   'P 1'
#
loop_
_entity.id
_entity.type
_entity.pdbx_description
1 polymer ?
#
loop_
_entity_poly.entity_id
_entity_poly.type
_entity_poly.pdbx_seq_one_letter_code
_entity_poly.pdbx_strand_id
1 'polypeptide(L)'
;MEQTVFLQLSLVIVLATFVSWLMRLLRQPLIMGYILTGILVGPAFLYLIQDQKAFASFSQIGIALLLFIIGLGLNVTVVKSLGKPVLVTAAAQIAGL
;
A
#
# COMPACT_ATOMS: atom_id res chain seq x y z
N MET A 1 -0.66 -27.23 -1.16
CA MET A 1 0.16 -26.01 -1.31
C MET A 1 -0.66 -24.84 -1.88
N GLU A 2 -1.56 -25.06 -2.85
CA GLU A 2 -2.45 -23.99 -3.36
C GLU A 2 -3.51 -23.55 -2.32
N GLN A 3 -4.12 -24.51 -1.61
CA GLN A 3 -5.15 -24.23 -0.58
C GLN A 3 -4.64 -23.35 0.57
N THR A 4 -3.35 -23.49 0.92
CA THR A 4 -2.73 -22.72 2.00
C THR A 4 -2.55 -21.25 1.63
N VAL A 5 -2.25 -20.93 0.36
CA VAL A 5 -2.11 -19.54 -0.10
C VAL A 5 -3.47 -18.84 -0.09
N PHE A 6 -4.52 -19.50 -0.58
CA PHE A 6 -5.88 -18.92 -0.57
C PHE A 6 -6.38 -18.67 0.86
N LEU A 7 -6.12 -19.60 1.78
CA LEU A 7 -6.47 -19.43 3.20
C LEU A 7 -5.70 -18.27 3.83
N GLN A 8 -4.39 -18.18 3.59
CA GLN A 8 -3.57 -17.08 4.08
C GLN A 8 -4.08 -15.73 3.55
N LEU A 9 -4.34 -15.60 2.25
CA LEU A 9 -4.89 -14.37 1.66
C LEU A 9 -6.24 -14.00 2.27
N SER A 10 -7.14 -14.97 2.42
CA SER A 10 -8.46 -14.74 3.04
C SER A 10 -8.31 -14.23 4.47
N LEU A 11 -7.39 -14.83 5.24
CA LEU A 11 -7.10 -14.44 6.62
C LEU A 11 -6.51 -13.01 6.67
N VAL A 12 -5.60 -12.67 5.76
CA VAL A 12 -5.04 -11.31 5.63
C VAL A 12 -6.16 -10.30 5.35
N ILE A 13 -7.09 -10.61 4.45
CA ILE A 13 -8.22 -9.71 4.11
C ILE A 13 -9.13 -9.49 5.32
N VAL A 14 -9.47 -10.56 6.05
CA VAL A 14 -10.31 -10.48 7.26
C VAL A 14 -9.62 -9.64 8.33
N LEU A 15 -8.34 -9.89 8.60
CA LEU A 15 -7.56 -9.09 9.56
C LEU A 15 -7.43 -7.64 9.10
N ALA A 16 -7.16 -7.39 7.83
CA ALA A 16 -7.07 -6.05 7.27
C ALA A 16 -8.36 -5.28 7.47
N THR A 17 -9.50 -5.93 7.23
CA THR A 17 -10.82 -5.35 7.44
C THR A 17 -11.06 -5.02 8.91
N PHE A 18 -10.75 -5.94 9.81
CA PHE A 18 -10.93 -5.73 11.26
C PHE A 18 -10.04 -4.60 11.80
N VAL A 19 -8.75 -4.61 11.47
CA VAL A 19 -7.79 -3.58 11.89
C VAL A 19 -8.15 -2.23 11.29
N SER A 20 -8.54 -2.18 10.01
CA SER A 20 -8.95 -0.93 9.35
C SER A 20 -10.25 -0.38 9.92
N TRP A 21 -11.18 -1.26 10.30
CA TRP A 21 -12.39 -0.86 11.02
C TRP A 21 -12.08 -0.27 12.39
N LEU A 22 -11.16 -0.88 13.13
CA LEU A 22 -10.67 -0.35 14.40
C LEU A 22 -9.97 1.02 14.21
N MET A 23 -9.12 1.16 13.20
CA MET A 23 -8.48 2.44 12.85
C MET A 23 -9.51 3.52 12.53
N ARG A 24 -10.57 3.17 11.79
CA ARG A 24 -11.67 4.09 11.50
C ARG A 24 -12.40 4.52 12.77
N LEU A 25 -12.62 3.61 13.73
CA LEU A 25 -13.21 3.94 15.04
C LEU A 25 -12.32 4.91 15.82
N LEU A 26 -11.01 4.72 15.75
CA LEU A 26 -9.99 5.60 16.35
C LEU A 26 -9.75 6.90 15.55
N ARG A 27 -10.52 7.15 14.48
CA ARG A 27 -10.38 8.30 13.56
C ARG A 27 -9.01 8.40 12.88
N GLN A 28 -8.31 7.28 12.73
CA GLN A 28 -7.05 7.20 12.01
C GLN A 28 -7.29 7.02 10.50
N PRO A 29 -6.38 7.51 9.64
CA PRO A 29 -6.43 7.24 8.20
C PRO A 29 -6.44 5.73 7.92
N LEU A 30 -7.30 5.29 6.98
CA LEU A 30 -7.44 3.87 6.60
C LEU A 30 -6.11 3.22 6.19
N ILE A 31 -5.21 4.00 5.57
CA ILE A 31 -3.90 3.52 5.16
C ILE A 31 -3.06 3.00 6.34
N MET A 32 -3.25 3.56 7.54
CA MET A 32 -2.60 3.06 8.76
C MET A 32 -3.08 1.65 9.09
N GLY A 33 -4.36 1.34 8.87
CA GLY A 33 -4.90 0.01 9.09
C GLY A 33 -4.27 -1.05 8.18
N TYR A 34 -4.06 -0.72 6.91
CA TYR A 34 -3.38 -1.61 5.96
C TYR A 34 -1.91 -1.85 6.34
N ILE A 35 -1.18 -0.80 6.72
CA ILE A 35 0.23 -0.91 7.14
C ILE A 35 0.34 -1.76 8.41
N LEU A 36 -0.48 -1.48 9.43
CA LEU A 36 -0.46 -2.22 10.70
C LEU A 36 -0.80 -3.69 10.49
N THR A 37 -1.79 -3.99 9.64
CA THR A 37 -2.12 -5.37 9.30
C THR A 37 -0.93 -6.07 8.66
N GLY A 38 -0.24 -5.43 7.72
CA GLY A 38 0.97 -5.98 7.10
C GLY A 38 2.08 -6.30 8.11
N ILE A 39 2.28 -5.42 9.10
CA ILE A 39 3.24 -5.64 10.19
C ILE A 39 2.82 -6.83 11.07
N LEU A 40 1.55 -6.89 11.46
CA LEU A 40 1.02 -7.96 12.32
C LEU A 40 1.09 -9.33 11.65
N VAL A 41 0.65 -9.42 10.40
CA VAL A 41 0.56 -10.68 9.64
C VAL A 41 1.91 -11.11 9.08
N GLY A 42 2.83 -10.17 8.92
CA GLY A 42 4.20 -10.41 8.47
C GLY A 42 5.03 -11.26 9.42
N PRO A 43 6.25 -11.63 8.99
CA PRO A 43 7.11 -12.54 9.74
C PRO A 43 7.59 -11.97 11.10
N ALA A 44 7.49 -10.65 11.29
CA ALA A 44 7.93 -9.97 12.51
C ALA A 44 7.01 -10.20 13.73
N PHE A 45 5.75 -10.60 13.52
CA PHE A 45 4.76 -10.77 14.59
C PHE A 45 4.10 -12.14 14.58
N LEU A 46 3.12 -12.36 13.71
CA LEU A 46 2.30 -13.57 13.72
C LEU A 46 2.81 -14.65 12.78
N TYR A 47 3.75 -14.33 11.88
CA TYR A 47 4.34 -15.26 10.90
C TYR A 47 3.26 -16.05 10.12
N LEU A 48 2.14 -15.37 9.81
CA LEU A 48 0.98 -15.96 9.14
C LEU A 48 1.26 -16.18 7.63
N ILE A 49 2.14 -15.36 7.04
CA ILE A 49 2.55 -15.48 5.64
C ILE A 49 3.79 -16.36 5.56
N GLN A 50 3.62 -17.58 5.07
CA GLN A 50 4.72 -18.53 4.87
C GLN A 50 5.23 -18.53 3.42
N ASP A 51 4.34 -18.23 2.47
CA ASP A 51 4.69 -18.18 1.04
C ASP A 51 4.92 -16.74 0.57
N GLN A 52 6.09 -16.19 0.93
CA GLN A 52 6.46 -14.81 0.57
C GLN A 52 6.50 -14.58 -0.94
N LYS A 53 6.78 -15.62 -1.75
CA LYS A 53 6.85 -15.50 -3.22
C LYS A 53 5.47 -15.26 -3.81
N ALA A 54 4.46 -16.02 -3.40
CA ALA A 54 3.09 -15.81 -3.87
C ALA A 54 2.59 -14.39 -3.51
N PHE A 55 2.76 -13.98 -2.25
CA PHE A 55 2.35 -12.65 -1.79
C PHE A 55 3.09 -11.50 -2.48
N ALA A 56 4.37 -11.67 -2.82
CA ALA A 56 5.12 -10.68 -3.59
C ALA A 56 4.53 -10.47 -4.99
N SER A 57 4.17 -11.55 -5.70
CA SER A 57 3.51 -11.47 -7.01
C SER A 57 2.16 -10.76 -6.93
N PHE A 58 1.33 -11.09 -5.93
CA PHE A 58 0.05 -10.40 -5.72
C PHE A 58 0.22 -8.92 -5.40
N SER A 59 1.22 -8.57 -4.56
CA SER A 59 1.54 -7.18 -4.25
C SER A 59 1.96 -6.39 -5.48
N GLN A 60 2.78 -6.98 -6.35
CA GLN A 60 3.22 -6.35 -7.60
C GLN A 60 2.02 -6.05 -8.51
N ILE A 61 1.08 -6.99 -8.65
CA ILE A 61 -0.16 -6.77 -9.40
C ILE A 61 -0.98 -5.64 -8.76
N GLY A 62 -1.16 -5.66 -7.43
CA GLY A 62 -1.90 -4.63 -6.71
C GLY A 62 -1.30 -3.23 -6.87
N ILE A 63 0.03 -3.09 -6.75
CA ILE A 63 0.73 -1.82 -6.95
C ILE A 63 0.62 -1.37 -8.41
N ALA A 64 0.77 -2.28 -9.37
CA ALA A 64 0.63 -1.95 -10.79
C ALA A 64 -0.78 -1.42 -11.10
N LEU A 65 -1.83 -2.08 -10.58
CA LEU A 65 -3.22 -1.63 -10.73
C LEU A 65 -3.45 -0.27 -10.05
N LEU A 66 -2.90 -0.06 -8.85
CA LEU A 66 -3.01 1.22 -8.14
C LEU A 66 -2.35 2.35 -8.94
N LEU A 67 -1.13 2.15 -9.41
CA LEU A 67 -0.40 3.12 -10.22
C LEU A 67 -1.09 3.35 -11.57
N PHE A 68 -1.70 2.32 -12.14
CA PHE A 68 -2.49 2.44 -13.36
C PHE A 68 -3.73 3.32 -13.13
N ILE A 69 -4.49 3.09 -12.06
CA ILE A 69 -5.65 3.92 -11.70
C ILE A 69 -5.22 5.37 -11.43
N ILE A 70 -4.14 5.58 -10.68
CA ILE A 70 -3.56 6.90 -10.45
C ILE A 70 -3.21 7.55 -11.79
N GLY A 71 -2.58 6.79 -12.69
CA GLY A 71 -2.22 7.23 -14.03
C GLY A 71 -3.41 7.65 -14.88
N LEU A 72 -4.51 6.88 -14.85
CA LEU A 72 -5.75 7.22 -15.55
C LEU A 72 -6.42 8.49 -15.00
N GLY A 73 -6.26 8.75 -13.69
CA GLY A 73 -6.78 9.95 -13.04
C GLY A 73 -5.92 11.20 -13.21
N LEU A 74 -4.71 11.09 -13.80
CA LEU A 74 -3.82 12.23 -13.98
C LEU A 74 -4.33 13.18 -15.06
N ASN A 75 -4.55 14.43 -14.67
CA ASN A 75 -4.82 15.51 -15.61
C ASN A 75 -3.51 16.11 -16.11
N VAL A 76 -3.22 15.95 -17.41
CA VAL A 76 -2.00 16.46 -18.06
C VAL A 76 -1.80 17.96 -17.85
N THR A 77 -2.87 18.75 -17.78
CA THR A 77 -2.81 20.19 -17.52
C THR A 77 -2.33 20.49 -16.10
N VAL A 78 -2.80 19.72 -15.11
CA VAL A 78 -2.38 19.84 -13.71
C VAL A 78 -0.92 19.41 -13.55
N VAL A 79 -0.51 18.34 -14.23
CA VAL A 79 0.90 17.90 -14.24
C VAL A 79 1.82 18.97 -14.84
N LYS A 80 1.41 19.60 -15.95
CA LYS A 80 2.18 20.68 -16.57
C LYS A 80 2.27 21.94 -15.70
N SER A 81 1.20 22.30 -14.99
CA SER A 81 1.23 23.48 -14.10
C SER A 81 2.05 23.25 -12.83
N LEU A 82 2.06 22.02 -12.31
CA LEU A 82 2.86 21.65 -11.15
C LEU A 82 4.34 21.36 -11.48
N GLY A 83 4.68 21.11 -12.75
CA GLY A 83 6.03 20.68 -13.15
C GLY A 83 7.15 21.66 -12.76
N LYS A 84 7.00 22.96 -13.01
CA LYS A 84 8.02 23.96 -12.65
C LYS A 84 8.18 24.10 -11.13
N PRO A 85 7.12 24.32 -10.33
CA PRO A 85 7.22 24.36 -8.87
C PRO A 85 7.86 23.09 -8.27
N VAL A 86 7.43 21.90 -8.73
CA VAL A 86 7.92 20.61 -8.21
C VAL A 86 9.42 20.43 -8.47
N LEU A 87 9.90 20.78 -9.66
CA LEU A 87 11.32 20.69 -9.99
C LEU A 87 12.17 21.63 -9.12
N VAL A 88 11.70 22.86 -8.89
CA VAL A 88 12.40 23.84 -8.04
C VAL A 88 12.44 23.37 -6.60
N THR A 89 11.31 22.91 -6.04
CA THR A 89 11.26 22.43 -4.65
C THR A 89 12.08 21.16 -4.46
N ALA A 90 12.05 20.23 -5.43
CA ALA A 90 12.84 19.00 -5.36
C ALA A 90 14.35 19.30 -5.45
N ALA A 91 14.77 20.19 -6.35
CA ALA A 91 16.16 20.61 -6.47
C ALA A 91 16.64 21.33 -5.21
N ALA A 92 15.81 22.20 -4.62
CA ALA A 92 16.14 22.87 -3.36
C ALA A 92 16.31 21.87 -2.20
N GLN A 93 15.41 20.89 -2.08
CA GLN A 93 15.45 19.89 -1.01
C GLN A 93 16.66 18.94 -1.15
N ILE A 94 17.08 18.62 -2.37
CA ILE A 94 18.31 17.84 -2.64
C ILE A 94 19.56 18.68 -2.36
N ALA A 95 19.52 19.98 -2.62
CA ALA A 95 20.61 20.91 -2.34
C ALA A 95 20.77 21.24 -0.83
N GLY A 96 19.88 20.75 0.04
CA GLY A 96 19.97 20.92 1.49
C GLY A 96 19.28 22.17 2.04
N LEU A 97 18.37 22.77 1.27
CA LEU A 97 17.41 23.78 1.76
C LEU A 97 16.20 23.13 2.43
#